data_AF-A0A1Q7PB15-F1
#
_entry.id   AF-A0A1Q7PB15-F1
#
_cell.length_a   1.000
_cell.length_b   1.000
_cell.length_c   1.000
_cell.angle_alpha   90.00
_cell.angle_beta   90.00
_cell.angle_gamma   90.00
#
_symmetry.space_group_name_H-M   'P 1'
#
loop_
_entity.id
_entity.type
_entity.pdbx_description
1 polymer ?
#
loop_
_entity_poly.entity_id
_entity_poly.type
_entity_poly.pdbx_seq_one_letter_code
_entity_poly.pdbx_strand_id
1 'polypeptide(L)'
;MLDQALQGGFVLLAETPQQEIVVGTVGAFWSLRAGPSVTLASAEEFITFARPGYAKAAMNFSMEPLDGSIRLRTETRVLATDPVSRRRFARYWMVIHAGSALIRRMWLRAIKHRAEMG
;
A
#
# COMPACT_ATOMS: atom_id res chain seq x y z
N MET A 1 8.29 -7.92 8.98
CA MET A 1 7.45 -7.70 7.78
C MET A 1 7.18 -6.21 7.58
N LEU A 2 6.83 -5.46 8.64
CA LEU A 2 6.76 -3.99 8.62
C LEU A 2 8.12 -3.34 8.31
N ASP A 3 9.20 -3.79 8.96
CA ASP A 3 10.55 -3.24 8.72
C ASP A 3 11.01 -3.39 7.27
N GLN A 4 10.64 -4.51 6.63
CA GLN A 4 10.97 -4.77 5.23
C GLN A 4 10.16 -3.90 4.26
N ALA A 5 8.91 -3.56 4.61
CA ALA A 5 8.12 -2.60 3.84
C ALA A 5 8.70 -1.19 3.99
N LEU A 6 9.11 -0.79 5.20
CA LEU A 6 9.73 0.50 5.47
C LEU A 6 11.07 0.68 4.72
N GLN A 7 11.86 -0.39 4.60
CA GLN A 7 13.06 -0.40 3.76
C GLN A 7 12.78 -0.33 2.25
N GLY A 8 11.54 -0.59 1.83
CA GLY A 8 11.09 -0.56 0.44
C GLY A 8 10.57 0.81 -0.03
N GLY A 9 10.83 1.90 0.70
CA GLY A 9 10.34 3.24 0.36
C GLY A 9 8.89 3.51 0.80
N PHE A 10 8.43 2.80 1.83
CA PHE A 10 7.17 3.10 2.52
C PHE A 10 7.44 3.84 3.83
N VAL A 11 6.51 4.70 4.23
CA VAL A 11 6.46 5.36 5.53
C VAL A 11 5.21 4.92 6.30
N LEU A 12 5.30 4.83 7.63
CA LEU A 12 4.13 4.63 8.48
C LEU A 12 3.27 5.90 8.45
N LEU A 13 1.99 5.76 8.09
CA LEU A 13 1.04 6.88 8.01
C LEU A 13 0.14 6.96 9.24
N ALA A 14 -0.28 5.80 9.76
CA ALA A 14 -1.11 5.68 10.94
C ALA A 14 -0.95 4.29 11.54
N GLU A 15 -1.10 4.20 12.86
CA GLU A 15 -1.17 2.93 13.57
C GLU A 15 -2.17 3.07 14.72
N THR A 16 -3.12 2.14 14.76
CA THR A 16 -3.97 1.88 15.91
C THR A 16 -3.57 0.51 16.45
N PRO A 17 -2.93 0.44 17.63
CA PRO A 17 -2.42 -0.81 18.17
C PRO A 17 -3.47 -1.92 18.16
N GLN A 18 -3.08 -3.11 17.69
CA GLN A 18 -3.95 -4.30 17.60
C GLN A 18 -5.21 -4.13 16.72
N GLN A 19 -5.33 -3.04 15.96
CA GLN A 19 -6.49 -2.80 15.09
C GLN A 19 -6.10 -2.53 13.66
N GLU A 20 -5.19 -1.59 13.40
CA GLU A 20 -4.86 -1.19 12.03
C GLU A 20 -3.46 -0.60 11.93
N ILE A 21 -2.76 -0.94 10.85
CA ILE A 21 -1.57 -0.22 10.40
C ILE A 21 -1.81 0.30 8.99
N VAL A 22 -1.33 1.51 8.70
CA VAL A 22 -1.40 2.13 7.38
C VAL A 22 -0.01 2.59 6.98
N VAL A 23 0.44 2.15 5.80
CA VAL A 23 1.73 2.55 5.22
C VAL A 23 1.51 3.24 3.88
N GLY A 24 2.40 4.17 3.53
CA GLY A 24 2.30 5.02 2.35
C GLY A 24 3.58 5.06 1.54
N THR A 25 3.46 5.18 0.23
CA THR A 25 4.59 5.44 -0.68
C THR A 25 4.16 6.35 -1.81
N VAL A 26 5.11 7.05 -2.43
CA VAL A 26 4.86 7.93 -3.58
C VAL A 26 5.74 7.51 -4.73
N GLY A 27 5.17 7.37 -5.93
CA GLY A 27 5.92 6.94 -7.09
C GLY A 27 5.17 7.12 -8.40
N ALA A 28 5.92 7.08 -9.51
CA ALA A 28 5.37 6.99 -10.85
C ALA A 28 5.30 5.50 -11.25
N PHE A 29 4.42 4.73 -10.61
CA PHE A 29 4.39 3.25 -10.67
C PHE A 29 4.27 2.65 -12.09
N TRP A 30 3.80 3.44 -13.05
CA TRP A 30 3.64 3.05 -14.46
C TRP A 30 4.91 3.27 -15.30
N SER A 31 5.95 3.90 -14.75
CA SER A 31 7.14 4.31 -15.49
C SER A 31 8.33 3.44 -15.14
N LEU A 32 8.83 2.69 -16.12
CA LEU A 32 10.09 1.94 -15.98
C LEU A 32 11.33 2.86 -15.93
N ARG A 33 11.18 4.13 -16.32
CA ARG A 33 12.25 5.14 -16.31
C ARG A 33 12.27 6.00 -15.07
N ALA A 34 11.12 6.14 -14.40
CA ALA A 34 11.13 6.75 -13.08
C ALA A 34 11.84 5.74 -12.18
N GLY A 35 12.86 6.19 -11.46
CA GLY A 35 13.61 5.34 -10.54
C GLY A 35 12.73 4.81 -9.40
N PRO A 36 13.33 4.37 -8.28
CA PRO A 36 12.55 3.91 -7.13
C PRO A 36 11.54 4.98 -6.65
N SER A 37 10.58 4.55 -5.83
CA SER A 37 9.65 5.46 -5.15
C SER A 37 10.37 6.66 -4.56
N VAL A 38 9.67 7.80 -4.51
CA VAL A 38 10.15 9.00 -3.83
C VAL A 38 10.47 8.63 -2.38
N THR A 39 11.68 8.95 -1.93
CA THR A 39 12.07 8.84 -0.53
C THR A 39 11.27 9.86 0.27
N LEU A 40 10.49 9.37 1.23
CA LEU A 40 9.71 10.19 2.17
C LEU A 40 10.29 9.99 3.56
N ALA A 41 10.45 11.07 4.32
CA ALA A 41 10.92 11.00 5.71
C ALA A 41 9.78 10.84 6.72
N SER A 42 8.55 11.19 6.35
CA SER A 42 7.42 11.21 7.29
C SER A 42 6.05 11.04 6.65
N ALA A 43 5.03 10.81 7.48
CA ALA A 43 3.63 10.85 7.08
C ALA A 43 3.20 12.24 6.59
N GLU A 44 3.74 13.31 7.17
CA GLU A 44 3.46 14.69 6.76
C GLU A 44 3.94 14.96 5.34
N GLU A 45 5.14 14.49 4.98
CA GLU A 45 5.64 14.58 3.61
C GLU A 45 4.74 13.80 2.64
N PHE A 46 4.26 12.62 3.01
CA PHE A 46 3.30 11.87 2.20
C PHE A 46 2.00 12.66 1.98
N ILE A 47 1.43 13.25 3.04
CA ILE A 47 0.17 13.99 2.98
C ILE A 47 0.32 15.20 2.07
N THR A 48 1.38 15.99 2.27
CA THR A 48 1.63 17.26 1.56
C THR A 48 2.20 17.08 0.15
N PHE A 49 2.66 15.88 -0.22
CA PHE A 49 3.22 15.62 -1.55
C PHE A 49 2.20 15.92 -2.66
N ALA A 50 2.58 16.84 -3.55
CA ALA A 50 1.74 17.33 -4.65
C ALA A 50 2.51 17.53 -5.97
N ARG A 51 3.77 17.07 -6.08
CA ARG A 51 4.55 17.22 -7.33
C ARG A 51 3.83 16.49 -8.48
N PRO A 52 3.61 17.14 -9.64
CA PRO A 52 3.01 16.48 -10.80
C PRO A 52 3.86 15.31 -11.31
N GLY A 53 3.21 14.33 -11.94
CA GLY A 53 3.85 13.17 -12.53
C GLY A 53 3.88 11.93 -11.63
N TYR A 54 3.21 11.95 -10.48
CA TYR A 54 3.29 10.90 -9.46
C TYR A 54 1.90 10.42 -9.00
N ALA A 55 1.89 9.33 -8.25
CA ALA A 55 0.75 8.91 -7.46
C ALA A 55 1.20 8.55 -6.03
N LYS A 56 0.33 8.86 -5.08
CA LYS A 56 0.42 8.44 -3.69
C LYS A 56 -0.34 7.12 -3.54
N ALA A 57 0.28 6.11 -2.97
CA ALA A 57 -0.38 4.85 -2.64
C ALA A 57 -0.33 4.62 -1.14
N ALA A 58 -1.48 4.37 -0.53
CA ALA A 58 -1.61 3.95 0.85
C ALA A 58 -2.15 2.51 0.89
N MET A 59 -1.60 1.69 1.78
CA MET A 59 -2.08 0.33 2.01
C MET A 59 -2.26 0.11 3.50
N ASN A 60 -3.35 -0.57 3.88
CA ASN A 60 -3.58 -0.95 5.27
C ASN A 60 -3.57 -2.47 5.48
N PHE A 61 -3.40 -2.84 6.74
CA PHE A 61 -3.85 -4.11 7.28
C PHE A 61 -4.70 -3.82 8.50
N SER A 62 -5.98 -4.20 8.45
CA SER A 62 -6.90 -4.01 9.57
C SER A 62 -7.42 -5.33 10.10
N MET A 63 -7.55 -5.39 11.41
CA MET A 63 -8.00 -6.54 12.18
C MET A 63 -9.34 -6.21 12.82
N GLU A 64 -10.34 -7.01 12.50
CA GLU A 64 -11.68 -6.93 13.08
C GLU A 64 -11.89 -8.20 13.94
N PRO A 65 -11.99 -8.07 15.27
CA PRO A 65 -12.34 -9.18 16.13
C PRO A 65 -13.74 -9.71 15.78
N LEU A 66 -13.87 -11.04 15.75
CA LEU A 66 -15.12 -11.77 15.62
C LEU A 66 -15.22 -12.80 16.74
N ASP A 67 -16.39 -13.41 16.92
CA ASP A 67 -16.56 -14.47 17.90
C ASP A 67 -15.64 -15.66 17.55
N GLY A 68 -14.63 -15.89 18.40
CA GLY A 68 -13.65 -16.97 18.27
C GLY A 68 -12.65 -16.83 17.10
N SER A 69 -12.60 -15.70 16.40
CA SER A 69 -11.65 -15.50 15.30
C SER A 69 -11.35 -14.02 15.03
N ILE A 70 -10.36 -13.74 14.17
CA ILE A 70 -10.07 -12.38 13.71
C ILE A 70 -10.21 -12.34 12.19
N ARG A 71 -10.92 -11.34 11.69
CA ARG A 71 -10.94 -11.02 10.26
C ARG A 71 -9.85 -10.02 9.93
N LEU A 72 -8.87 -10.46 9.15
CA LEU A 72 -7.85 -9.61 8.57
C LEU A 72 -8.30 -9.07 7.20
N ARG A 73 -8.24 -7.75 7.00
CA ARG A 73 -8.53 -7.06 5.74
C ARG A 73 -7.33 -6.26 5.27
N THR A 74 -7.25 -6.04 3.97
CA THR A 74 -6.29 -5.11 3.36
C THR A 74 -6.96 -4.36 2.22
N GLU A 75 -6.66 -3.08 2.13
CA GLU A 75 -7.11 -2.15 1.11
C GLU A 75 -5.90 -1.36 0.60
N THR A 76 -5.89 -1.09 -0.71
CA THR A 76 -4.90 -0.21 -1.33
C THR A 76 -5.63 0.97 -1.96
N ARG A 77 -5.29 2.18 -1.52
CA ARG A 77 -5.87 3.44 -1.99
C ARG A 77 -4.81 4.20 -2.77
N VAL A 78 -5.16 4.68 -3.96
CA VAL A 78 -4.22 5.41 -4.82
C VAL A 78 -4.78 6.75 -5.24
N LEU A 79 -4.00 7.81 -5.04
CA LEU A 79 -4.31 9.18 -5.43
C LEU A 79 -3.24 9.72 -6.36
N ALA A 80 -3.57 9.98 -7.62
CA ALA A 80 -2.67 10.64 -8.56
C ALA A 80 -2.55 12.13 -8.23
N THR A 81 -1.36 12.71 -8.39
CA THR A 81 -1.10 14.13 -8.08
C THR A 81 -1.62 15.08 -9.16
N ASP A 82 -1.90 14.58 -10.36
CA ASP A 82 -2.44 15.36 -11.48
C ASP A 82 -3.29 14.51 -12.45
N PRO A 83 -4.09 15.13 -13.34
CA PRO A 83 -4.95 14.40 -14.29
C PRO A 83 -4.21 13.50 -15.30
N VAL A 84 -2.99 13.86 -15.70
CA VAL A 84 -2.18 13.05 -16.63
C VAL A 84 -1.72 11.78 -15.92
N SER A 85 -1.20 11.92 -14.71
CA SER A 85 -0.82 10.80 -13.84
C SER A 85 -2.00 9.88 -13.53
N ARG A 86 -3.20 10.43 -13.30
CA ARG A 86 -4.42 9.63 -13.11
C ARG A 86 -4.71 8.73 -14.31
N ARG A 87 -4.63 9.27 -15.53
CA ARG A 87 -4.85 8.50 -16.76
C ARG A 87 -3.77 7.44 -16.97
N ARG A 88 -2.51 7.75 -16.70
CA ARG A 88 -1.39 6.80 -16.78
C ARG A 88 -1.56 5.66 -15.78
N PHE A 89 -1.89 6.00 -14.53
CA PHE A 89 -2.17 5.00 -13.49
C PHE A 89 -3.37 4.12 -13.87
N ALA A 90 -4.46 4.70 -14.38
CA ALA A 90 -5.63 3.91 -14.81
C ALA A 90 -5.27 2.89 -15.90
N ARG A 91 -4.48 3.29 -16.91
CA ARG A 91 -4.00 2.38 -17.96
C ARG A 91 -3.10 1.28 -17.41
N TYR A 92 -2.16 1.64 -16.55
CA TYR A 92 -1.31 0.70 -15.85
C TYR A 92 -2.12 -0.30 -15.02
N TRP A 93 -3.12 0.20 -14.29
CA TRP A 93 -3.99 -0.61 -13.45
C TRP A 93 -4.79 -1.64 -14.25
N MET A 94 -5.29 -1.28 -15.44
CA MET A 94 -5.96 -2.23 -16.34
C MET A 94 -5.08 -3.44 -16.72
N VAL A 95 -3.76 -3.30 -16.69
CA VAL A 95 -2.83 -4.39 -16.98
C VAL A 95 -2.53 -5.23 -15.74
N ILE A 96 -2.31 -4.58 -14.59
CA ILE A 96 -1.75 -5.26 -13.41
C ILE A 96 -2.77 -5.65 -12.34
N HIS A 97 -4.02 -5.18 -12.42
CA HIS A 97 -4.99 -5.33 -11.31
C HIS A 97 -5.22 -6.79 -10.91
N ALA A 98 -5.28 -7.72 -11.87
CA ALA A 98 -5.52 -9.13 -11.61
C ALA A 98 -4.36 -9.78 -10.85
N GLY A 99 -3.12 -9.59 -11.31
CA GLY A 99 -1.93 -10.07 -10.62
C GLY A 99 -1.76 -9.44 -9.24
N SER A 100 -2.01 -8.13 -9.13
CA SER A 100 -1.98 -7.40 -7.87
C SER A 100 -2.98 -7.96 -6.85
N ALA A 101 -4.21 -8.27 -7.30
CA ALA A 101 -5.23 -8.89 -6.45
C ALA A 101 -4.82 -10.29 -5.97
N LEU A 102 -4.21 -11.10 -6.85
CA LEU A 102 -3.71 -12.42 -6.49
C LEU A 102 -2.64 -12.34 -5.40
N ILE A 103 -1.66 -11.45 -5.54
CA ILE A 103 -0.59 -11.23 -4.55
C ILE A 103 -1.19 -10.85 -3.19
N ARG A 104 -2.13 -9.90 -3.14
CA ARG A 104 -2.81 -9.52 -1.89
C ARG A 104 -3.52 -10.72 -1.23
N ARG A 105 -4.21 -11.55 -2.01
CA ARG A 105 -4.85 -12.77 -1.50
C ARG A 105 -3.84 -13.81 -1.02
N MET A 106 -2.68 -13.91 -1.67
CA MET A 106 -1.59 -14.78 -1.21
C MET A 106 -1.02 -14.30 0.12
N TRP A 107 -0.81 -13.00 0.30
CA TRP A 107 -0.37 -12.43 1.58
C TRP A 107 -1.36 -12.73 2.70
N LEU A 108 -2.66 -12.47 2.51
CA LEU A 108 -3.67 -12.77 3.53
C LEU A 108 -3.71 -14.26 3.89
N ARG A 109 -3.62 -15.16 2.90
CA ARG A 109 -3.54 -16.61 3.16
C ARG A 109 -2.28 -17.01 3.93
N ALA A 110 -1.13 -16.45 3.57
CA ALA A 110 0.12 -16.73 4.26
C ALA A 110 0.10 -16.21 5.71
N ILE A 111 -0.51 -15.04 5.96
CA ILE A 111 -0.68 -14.50 7.31
C ILE A 111 -1.61 -15.42 8.13
N LYS A 112 -2.78 -15.78 7.58
CA LYS A 112 -3.71 -16.73 8.23
C LYS A 112 -3.00 -18.03 8.62
N HIS A 113 -2.31 -18.66 7.67
CA HIS A 113 -1.63 -19.93 7.92
C HIS A 113 -0.59 -19.82 9.04
N ARG A 114 0.22 -18.76 9.07
CA ARG A 114 1.20 -18.55 10.14
C ARG A 114 0.55 -18.29 11.50
N ALA A 115 -0.58 -17.56 11.53
CA ALA A 115 -1.28 -17.24 12.76
C ALA A 115 -2.01 -18.46 13.37
N GLU A 116 -2.39 -19.46 12.57
CA GLU A 116 -3.08 -20.67 13.01
C GLU A 116 -2.14 -21.84 13.35
N MET A 117 -0.86 -21.73 12.94
CA MET A 117 0.17 -22.74 13.18
C MET A 117 1.02 -22.45 14.44
N GLY A 118 0.89 -21.26 15.03
CA GLY A 118 1.53 -20.88 16.29
C GLY A 118 0.57 -21.08 17.45
#